data_AF-G7L9T1-F1
#
_entry.id   AF-G7L9T1-F1
#
_cell.length_a   1.000
_cell.length_b   1.000
_cell.length_c   1.000
_cell.angle_alpha   90.00
_cell.angle_beta   90.00
_cell.angle_gamma   90.00
#
_symmetry.space_group_name_H-M   'P 1'
#
loop_
_entity.id
_entity.type
_entity.pdbx_description
1 polymer ?
#
loop_
_entity_poly.entity_id
_entity_poly.type
_entity_poly.pdbx_seq_one_letter_code
_entity_poly.pdbx_strand_id
1 'polypeptide(L)' 'MSLKLIDYGNVMLVYNNHVGYLWESFNHRINTFLNGMTFHENLTLTSWKNENDQGSGSFIFQ' A
#
# COMPACT_ATOMS: atom_id res chain seq x y z
N MET A 1 -4.61 -11.56 17.39
CA MET A 1 -4.09 -10.66 16.34
C MET A 1 -3.91 -11.50 15.08
N SER A 2 -4.29 -10.98 13.91
CA SER A 2 -4.23 -11.75 12.66
C SER A 2 -3.77 -10.87 11.50
N LEU A 3 -3.01 -11.45 10.57
CA LEU A 3 -2.73 -10.85 9.28
C LEU A 3 -3.76 -11.34 8.27
N LYS A 4 -4.39 -10.43 7.52
CA LYS A 4 -5.41 -10.76 6.52
C LYS A 4 -5.07 -10.09 5.19
N LEU A 5 -5.09 -10.85 4.10
CA LEU A 5 -5.11 -10.31 2.75
C LEU A 5 -6.57 -10.25 2.31
N ILE A 6 -7.05 -9.08 1.91
CA ILE A 6 -8.41 -8.91 1.36
C ILE A 6 -8.37 -8.96 -0.17
N ASP A 7 -9.53 -9.17 -0.80
CA ASP A 7 -9.67 -9.35 -2.25
C ASP A 7 -9.13 -8.19 -3.09
N TYR A 8 -9.07 -6.98 -2.51
CA TYR A 8 -8.50 -5.79 -3.16
C TYR A 8 -6.96 -5.74 -3.14
N GLY A 9 -6.29 -6.71 -2.50
CA GLY A 9 -4.83 -6.77 -2.42
C GLY A 9 -4.22 -6.03 -1.23
N ASN A 10 -5.04 -5.50 -0.31
CA ASN A 10 -4.56 -4.89 0.92
C ASN A 10 -4.22 -5.97 1.96
N VAL A 11 -3.04 -5.87 2.54
CA VAL A 11 -2.63 -6.71 3.67
C VAL A 11 -2.87 -5.92 4.95
N MET A 12 -3.72 -6.42 5.83
CA MET A 12 -4.13 -5.74 7.06
C MET A 12 -3.73 -6.54 8.29
N LEU A 13 -3.16 -5.85 9.28
CA LEU A 13 -2.87 -6.39 10.59
C LEU A 13 -3.98 -6.00 11.55
N VAL A 14 -4.71 -6.98 12.10
CA VAL A 14 -5.93 -6.74 12.88
C VAL A 14 -5.74 -7.19 14.33
N TYR A 15 -6.04 -6.28 15.26
CA TYR A 15 -6.08 -6.58 16.70
C TYR A 15 -7.52 -6.78 17.15
N ASN A 16 -7.94 -8.06 17.12
CA ASN A 16 -9.30 -8.50 17.44
C ASN A 16 -10.31 -8.09 16.35
N ASN A 17 -11.22 -9.00 15.96
CA ASN A 17 -12.08 -8.84 14.78
C ASN A 17 -13.03 -7.61 14.82
N HIS A 18 -13.11 -6.91 15.96
CA HIS A 18 -14.07 -5.83 16.21
C HIS A 18 -13.44 -4.47 16.56
N VAL A 19 -12.12 -4.38 16.81
CA VAL A 19 -11.52 -3.21 17.51
C VAL A 19 -10.60 -2.37 16.61
N GLY A 20 -10.48 -2.71 15.33
CA GLY A 20 -9.75 -1.91 14.35
C GLY A 20 -8.45 -2.55 13.87
N TYR A 21 -7.97 -2.05 12.74
CA TYR A 21 -6.72 -2.48 12.13
C TYR A 21 -5.56 -1.65 12.71
N LEU A 22 -4.45 -2.31 12.98
CA LEU A 22 -3.23 -1.69 13.49
C LEU A 22 -2.31 -1.20 12.36
N TRP A 23 -2.37 -1.86 11.20
CA TRP A 23 -1.52 -1.57 10.05
C TRP A 23 -2.18 -2.06 8.76
N GLU A 24 -1.88 -1.42 7.65
CA GLU A 24 -2.27 -1.86 6.31
C GLU A 24 -1.20 -1.53 5.25
N SER A 25 -1.08 -2.37 4.23
CA SER A 25 -0.10 -2.19 3.16
C SER A 25 -0.43 -1.00 2.26
N PHE A 26 -1.70 -0.66 2.11
CA PHE A 26 -2.15 0.47 1.29
C PHE A 26 -1.62 1.84 1.76
N ASN A 27 -1.23 1.95 3.03
CA ASN A 27 -0.59 3.15 3.58
C ASN A 27 0.91 3.26 3.25
N HIS A 28 1.54 2.18 2.76
CA HIS A 28 2.96 2.15 2.40
C HIS A 28 3.09 1.96 0.89
N ARG A 29 3.02 3.07 0.17
CA ARG A 29 2.98 3.09 -1.29
C ARG A 29 4.37 2.89 -1.87
N ILE A 30 4.46 2.02 -2.87
CA ILE A 30 5.73 1.71 -3.55
C ILE A 30 5.69 2.36 -4.94
N ASN A 31 4.80 1.92 -5.84
CA ASN A 31 4.76 2.43 -7.22
C ASN A 31 3.39 2.34 -7.94
N THR A 32 2.39 1.70 -7.34
CA THR A 32 1.12 1.35 -8.02
C THR A 32 -0.08 1.75 -7.18
N PHE A 33 -1.12 2.28 -7.83
CA PHE A 33 -2.43 2.52 -7.22
C PHE A 33 -3.38 1.37 -7.55
N LEU A 34 -3.86 0.66 -6.52
CA LEU A 34 -4.78 -0.46 -6.65
C LEU A 34 -6.22 -0.05 -6.34
N ASN A 35 -7.18 -0.80 -6.89
CA ASN A 35 -8.59 -0.60 -6.56
C ASN A 35 -8.82 -0.82 -5.05
N GLY A 36 -9.59 0.06 -4.41
CA GLY A 36 -9.78 0.07 -2.96
C GLY A 36 -8.75 0.91 -2.18
N MET A 37 -7.70 1.43 -2.81
CA MET A 37 -6.85 2.46 -2.19
C MET A 37 -7.58 3.80 -2.13
N THR A 38 -7.38 4.54 -1.05
CA THR A 38 -7.91 5.91 -0.92
C THR A 38 -7.01 6.90 -1.64
N PHE A 39 -7.53 7.64 -2.62
CA PHE A 39 -6.81 8.75 -3.23
C PHE A 39 -6.76 9.92 -2.23
N HIS A 40 -5.63 10.08 -1.54
CA HIS A 40 -5.38 11.26 -0.72
C HIS A 40 -4.82 12.36 -1.63
N GLU A 41 -5.11 13.64 -1.35
CA GLU A 41 -4.46 14.80 -2.02
C GLU A 41 -2.92 14.72 -1.96
N ASN A 42 -2.46 13.96 -0.96
CA ASN A 42 -1.18 13.34 -0.72
C ASN A 42 -0.44 12.41 -1.69
N LEU A 43 -1.16 11.86 -2.68
CA LEU A 43 -0.76 10.60 -3.28
C LEU A 43 0.47 10.78 -4.16
N THR A 44 1.61 10.34 -3.65
CA THR A 44 2.83 10.21 -4.43
C THR A 44 3.09 8.74 -4.75
N LEU A 45 3.20 8.40 -6.03
CA LEU A 45 3.71 7.10 -6.50
C LEU A 45 5.11 7.30 -7.07
N THR A 46 6.06 6.48 -6.65
CA THR A 46 7.44 6.54 -7.15
C THR A 46 7.70 5.30 -7.98
N SER A 47 8.28 5.43 -9.17
CA SER A 47 8.61 4.25 -9.98
C SER A 47 9.62 3.37 -9.26
N TRP A 48 9.74 2.12 -9.71
CA TRP A 48 10.95 1.35 -9.39
C TRP A 48 12.16 1.94 -10.10
N LYS A 49 13.34 1.65 -9.54
CA LYS A 49 14.61 2.07 -10.12
C LYS A 49 14.92 1.33 -11.41
N ASN A 50 14.60 0.03 -11.47
CA ASN A 50 14.60 -0.79 -12.69
C ASN A 50 13.83 -2.10 -12.43
N GLU A 51 13.75 -2.98 -13.44
CA GLU A 51 13.01 -4.26 -13.38
C GLU A 51 13.49 -5.21 -12.27
N ASN A 52 14.76 -5.11 -11.86
CA ASN A 52 15.38 -5.97 -10.86
C ASN A 52 15.60 -5.29 -9.51
N ASP A 53 15.28 -3.98 -9.40
CA ASP A 53 15.49 -3.17 -8.19
C ASP A 53 14.20 -2.39 -7.87
N GLN A 54 13.49 -2.89 -6.86
CA GLN A 54 12.23 -2.31 -6.38
C GLN A 54 12.43 -1.04 -5.53
N GLY A 55 13.66 -0.57 -5.37
CA GLY A 55 13.96 0.72 -4.75
C GLY A 55 13.38 1.90 -5.56
N SER A 56 13.37 3.07 -4.94
CA SER A 56 12.84 4.29 -5.55
C SER A 56 13.59 4.69 -6.82
N GLY A 57 12.85 4.79 -7.91
CA GLY A 57 13.32 5.29 -9.19
C GLY A 57 13.13 6.79 -9.35
N SER A 58 13.35 7.27 -10.58
CA SER A 58 13.41 8.70 -10.89
C SER A 58 12.08 9.30 -11.34
N PHE A 59 11.02 8.50 -11.50
CA PHE A 59 9.71 8.98 -11.95
C PHE A 59 8.73 9.05 -10.78
N ILE A 60 8.01 10.15 -10.69
CA ILE A 60 7.03 10.42 -9.64
C ILE A 60 5.70 10.82 -10.29
N PHE A 61 4.61 10.23 -9.81
CA PHE A 61 3.24 10.64 -10.11
C PHE A 61 2.63 11.25 -8.84
N GLN A 62 2.06 12.45 -8.96
CA GLN A 62 1.47 13.23 -7.89
C GLN A 62 0.22 13.95 -8.39
#